data_AF-A0A917A7W3-F1
#
_entry.id   AF-A0A917A7W3-F1
#
_cell.length_a   1.000
_cell.length_b   1.000
_cell.length_c   1.000
_cell.angle_alpha   90.00
_cell.angle_beta   90.00
_cell.angle_gamma   90.00
#
_symmetry.space_group_name_H-M   'P 1'
#
loop_
_entity.id
_entity.type
_entity.pdbx_description
1 polymer ?
#
loop_
_entity_poly.entity_id
_entity_poly.type
_entity_poly.pdbx_seq_one_letter_code
_entity_poly.pdbx_strand_id
1 'polypeptide(L)'
;MKKLATTLATMAFCAVTATSAAAATYEYVGLAFDTIVDSAAVPGTYTTSDKISGSFTTAALLPEYVTSTDITGLLTGFSFTDGRNTYTMGVDEIVRFEVITDASGNIADWTIELQNIAVPNSLNPFFPDNNFKRLITRSGFFAGEVGTPKWDQGIELACTEPTGCVGFNFANWDEGRRTGANGSWAVDPTPAVPLPAGLPILASALLGLGLLRRRR
;
A
#
# COMPACT_ATOMS: atom_id res chain seq x y z
N MET A 1 -30.23 -29.23 -64.82
CA MET A 1 -28.98 -28.49 -64.56
C MET A 1 -28.97 -28.05 -63.10
N LYS A 2 -28.21 -28.74 -62.24
CA LYS A 2 -28.10 -28.47 -60.81
C LYS A 2 -27.05 -27.38 -60.60
N LYS A 3 -27.42 -26.21 -60.07
CA LYS A 3 -26.45 -25.18 -59.63
C LYS A 3 -26.11 -25.42 -58.16
N LEU A 4 -24.83 -25.70 -57.93
CA LEU A 4 -24.21 -25.95 -56.63
C LEU A 4 -23.78 -24.62 -56.00
N ALA A 5 -24.08 -24.52 -54.70
CA ALA A 5 -23.50 -23.74 -53.59
C ALA A 5 -22.42 -22.68 -53.86
N THR A 6 -22.40 -21.63 -53.02
CA THR A 6 -21.30 -21.39 -52.05
C THR A 6 -21.76 -20.33 -51.03
N THR A 7 -22.08 -20.73 -49.81
CA THR A 7 -22.35 -19.82 -48.68
C THR A 7 -21.05 -19.66 -47.90
N LEU A 8 -20.44 -18.47 -47.95
CA LEU A 8 -19.21 -18.14 -47.22
C LEU A 8 -19.59 -17.72 -45.80
N ALA A 9 -19.24 -18.55 -44.81
CA ALA A 9 -19.43 -18.23 -43.39
C ALA A 9 -18.17 -17.53 -42.85
N THR A 10 -18.25 -16.22 -42.62
CA THR A 10 -17.18 -15.43 -41.99
C THR A 10 -17.23 -15.66 -40.47
N MET A 11 -16.33 -16.50 -39.96
CA MET A 11 -16.18 -16.73 -38.52
C MET A 11 -15.24 -15.65 -37.94
N ALA A 12 -15.81 -14.63 -37.30
CA ALA A 12 -15.05 -13.59 -36.62
C ALA A 12 -14.39 -14.18 -35.36
N PHE A 13 -13.06 -14.23 -35.34
CA PHE A 13 -12.26 -14.66 -34.19
C PHE A 13 -12.04 -13.45 -33.28
N CYS A 14 -12.86 -13.31 -32.23
CA CYS A 14 -12.57 -12.38 -31.14
C CYS A 14 -11.36 -12.92 -30.36
N ALA A 15 -10.17 -12.39 -30.66
CA ALA A 15 -9.01 -12.59 -29.81
C ALA A 15 -9.26 -11.90 -28.47
N VAL A 16 -9.55 -12.68 -27.43
CA VAL A 16 -9.57 -12.18 -26.05
C VAL A 16 -8.12 -11.93 -25.65
N THR A 17 -7.66 -10.68 -25.77
CA THR A 17 -6.41 -10.25 -25.16
C THR A 17 -6.65 -10.18 -23.65
N ALA A 18 -6.19 -11.19 -22.91
CA ALA A 18 -6.12 -11.09 -21.46
C ALA A 18 -5.06 -10.03 -21.13
N THR A 19 -5.48 -8.84 -20.74
CA THR A 19 -4.60 -7.84 -20.15
C THR A 19 -4.20 -8.38 -18.78
N SER A 20 -2.97 -8.87 -18.64
CA SER A 20 -2.43 -9.14 -17.31
C SER A 20 -2.27 -7.81 -16.60
N ALA A 21 -2.97 -7.64 -15.48
CA ALA A 21 -2.74 -6.48 -14.62
C ALA A 21 -1.31 -6.58 -14.07
N ALA A 22 -0.53 -5.53 -14.30
CA ALA A 22 0.83 -5.39 -13.80
C ALA A 22 0.79 -5.02 -12.32
N ALA A 23 1.52 -5.75 -11.48
CA ALA A 23 1.73 -5.33 -10.10
C ALA A 23 2.40 -3.96 -10.07
N ALA A 24 2.09 -3.14 -9.07
CA ALA A 24 2.62 -1.78 -8.97
C ALA A 24 3.23 -1.55 -7.59
N THR A 25 4.37 -0.88 -7.58
CA THR A 25 5.04 -0.41 -6.37
C THR A 25 4.86 1.09 -6.24
N TYR A 26 4.37 1.54 -5.10
CA TYR A 26 4.20 2.94 -4.75
C TYR A 26 5.24 3.30 -3.69
N GLU A 27 6.15 4.21 -4.01
CA GLU A 27 7.23 4.64 -3.13
C GLU A 27 6.95 6.03 -2.58
N TYR A 28 7.02 6.17 -1.26
CA TYR A 28 6.91 7.45 -0.58
C TYR A 28 8.26 7.93 -0.09
N VAL A 29 8.56 9.20 -0.37
CA VAL A 29 9.70 9.91 0.21
C VAL A 29 9.19 11.18 0.88
N GLY A 30 9.13 11.13 2.21
CA GLY A 30 8.80 12.25 3.08
C GLY A 30 9.89 13.32 3.12
N LEU A 31 9.59 14.40 3.84
CA LEU A 31 10.57 15.43 4.16
C LEU A 31 11.18 15.16 5.54
N ALA A 32 12.36 15.73 5.78
CA ALA A 32 13.01 15.63 7.09
C ALA A 32 12.17 16.28 8.19
N PHE A 33 12.21 15.69 9.39
CA PHE A 33 11.52 16.21 10.57
C PHE A 33 12.05 17.60 10.94
N ASP A 34 11.13 18.49 11.33
CA ASP A 34 11.44 19.85 11.80
C ASP A 34 11.15 20.06 13.29
N THR A 35 10.46 19.10 13.89
CA THR A 35 10.14 19.08 15.31
C THR A 35 10.57 17.74 15.87
N ILE A 36 11.41 17.77 16.91
CA ILE A 36 11.90 16.58 17.61
C ILE A 36 11.53 16.75 19.09
N VAL A 37 10.90 15.73 19.66
CA VAL A 37 10.72 15.57 21.10
C VAL A 37 11.34 14.24 21.47
N ASP A 38 12.33 14.21 22.36
CA ASP A 38 12.91 12.97 22.84
C ASP A 38 12.94 12.95 24.36
N SER A 39 12.78 11.78 24.94
CA SER A 39 12.92 11.45 26.35
C SER A 39 14.03 10.43 26.53
N ALA A 40 14.89 10.66 27.53
CA ALA A 40 15.94 9.70 27.89
C ALA A 40 15.39 8.32 28.36
N ALA A 41 14.09 8.23 28.65
CA ALA A 41 13.44 6.99 29.05
C ALA A 41 13.09 6.08 27.86
N VAL A 42 13.09 6.61 26.63
CA VAL A 42 12.83 5.84 25.41
C VAL A 42 14.18 5.56 24.72
N PRO A 43 14.55 4.29 24.44
CA PRO A 43 15.84 3.99 23.82
C PRO A 43 15.94 4.47 22.37
N GLY A 44 16.91 5.34 22.08
CA GLY A 44 17.11 5.96 20.77
C GLY A 44 16.75 7.43 20.80
N THR A 45 16.87 8.11 19.66
CA THR A 45 16.47 9.52 19.50
C THR A 45 16.06 9.75 18.06
N TYR A 46 15.05 10.58 17.81
CA TYR A 46 14.85 11.12 16.48
C TYR A 46 15.84 12.26 16.20
N THR A 47 16.10 12.50 14.92
CA THR A 47 16.98 13.57 14.45
C THR A 47 16.30 14.36 13.34
N THR A 48 16.76 15.59 13.10
CA THR A 48 16.26 16.42 12.00
C THR A 48 16.71 15.93 10.62
N SER A 49 17.45 14.83 10.52
CA SER A 49 17.72 14.13 9.26
C SER A 49 16.76 12.97 9.00
N ASP A 50 16.05 12.52 10.03
CA ASP A 50 15.07 11.44 9.90
C ASP A 50 13.83 11.94 9.16
N LYS A 51 13.19 11.01 8.47
CA LYS A 51 12.01 11.25 7.64
C LYS A 51 11.24 9.96 7.47
N ILE A 52 9.95 10.08 7.18
CA ILE A 52 9.19 8.93 6.70
C ILE A 52 9.61 8.61 5.27
N SER A 53 9.90 7.34 5.00
CA SER A 53 10.07 6.82 3.65
C SER A 53 9.69 5.35 3.60
N GLY A 54 9.29 4.85 2.44
CA GLY A 54 8.87 3.47 2.31
C GLY A 54 8.12 3.20 1.04
N SER A 55 7.51 2.02 0.96
CA SER A 55 6.70 1.65 -0.17
C SER A 55 5.61 0.66 0.19
N PHE A 56 4.63 0.56 -0.71
CA PHE A 56 3.68 -0.54 -0.72
C PHE A 56 3.52 -1.08 -2.14
N THR A 57 3.01 -2.30 -2.23
CA THR A 57 2.77 -3.00 -3.49
C THR A 57 1.32 -3.41 -3.60
N THR A 58 0.85 -3.49 -4.83
CA THR A 58 -0.51 -3.92 -5.20
C THR A 58 -0.44 -4.88 -6.37
N ALA A 59 -1.43 -5.78 -6.51
CA ALA A 59 -1.48 -6.76 -7.60
C ALA A 59 -1.75 -6.13 -8.99
N ALA A 60 -2.26 -4.89 -9.00
CA ALA A 60 -2.58 -4.08 -10.16
C ALA A 60 -2.36 -2.62 -9.81
N LEU A 61 -2.12 -1.74 -10.79
CA LEU A 61 -2.22 -0.29 -10.57
C LEU A 61 -3.53 0.05 -9.83
N LEU A 62 -3.45 1.00 -8.90
CA LEU A 62 -4.63 1.53 -8.23
C LEU A 62 -5.63 2.06 -9.25
N PRO A 63 -6.95 1.88 -9.02
CA PRO A 63 -7.96 2.42 -9.92
C PRO A 63 -7.81 3.95 -10.07
N GLU A 64 -8.22 4.46 -11.23
CA GLU A 64 -8.28 5.90 -11.48
C GLU A 64 -9.41 6.54 -10.67
N TYR A 65 -9.24 7.81 -10.26
CA TYR A 65 -10.26 8.61 -9.56
C TYR A 65 -10.87 7.95 -8.31
N VAL A 66 -10.07 7.18 -7.57
CA VAL A 66 -10.48 6.66 -6.27
C VAL A 66 -10.70 7.85 -5.34
N THR A 67 -11.92 8.00 -4.84
CA THR A 67 -12.25 8.93 -3.77
C THR A 67 -11.93 8.26 -2.43
N SER A 68 -11.29 8.96 -1.50
CA SER A 68 -10.92 8.53 -0.13
C SER A 68 -11.45 7.15 0.28
N THR A 69 -10.73 6.09 -0.09
CA THR A 69 -11.15 4.70 0.14
C THR A 69 -10.04 3.95 0.83
N ASP A 70 -10.40 3.10 1.78
CA ASP A 70 -9.49 2.13 2.38
C ASP A 70 -9.04 1.10 1.34
N ILE A 71 -7.73 1.05 1.08
CA ILE A 71 -7.12 0.14 0.10
C ILE A 71 -6.42 -1.05 0.75
N THR A 72 -6.59 -1.30 2.05
CA THR A 72 -6.01 -2.44 2.77
C THR A 72 -6.14 -3.76 2.02
N GLY A 73 -7.33 -4.04 1.44
CA GLY A 73 -7.60 -5.25 0.67
C GLY A 73 -6.88 -5.36 -0.68
N LEU A 74 -6.25 -4.29 -1.16
CA LEU A 74 -5.48 -4.27 -2.41
C LEU A 74 -3.97 -4.46 -2.18
N LEU A 75 -3.50 -4.28 -0.94
CA LEU A 75 -2.09 -4.35 -0.61
C LEU A 75 -1.58 -5.79 -0.69
N THR A 76 -0.47 -5.99 -1.42
CA THR A 76 0.27 -7.26 -1.45
C THR A 76 1.50 -7.25 -0.55
N GLY A 77 1.90 -6.08 -0.06
CA GLY A 77 3.04 -5.87 0.82
C GLY A 77 3.28 -4.39 1.11
N PHE A 78 3.87 -4.07 2.25
CA PHE A 78 4.36 -2.73 2.56
C PHE A 78 5.61 -2.79 3.45
N SER A 79 6.43 -1.74 3.37
CA SER A 79 7.57 -1.49 4.25
C SER A 79 7.80 0.02 4.36
N PHE A 80 7.63 0.58 5.55
CA PHE A 80 7.88 1.99 5.84
C PHE A 80 8.87 2.15 6.98
N THR A 81 9.61 3.25 7.00
CA THR A 81 10.43 3.66 8.13
C THR A 81 10.23 5.13 8.41
N ASP A 82 10.29 5.52 9.68
CA ASP A 82 10.34 6.91 10.13
C ASP A 82 11.78 7.41 10.36
N GLY A 83 12.79 6.63 9.95
CA GLY A 83 14.22 6.87 10.19
C GLY A 83 14.77 6.11 11.40
N ARG A 84 13.90 5.70 12.33
CA ARG A 84 14.27 4.98 13.56
C ARG A 84 13.63 3.59 13.63
N ASN A 85 12.35 3.53 13.33
CA ASN A 85 11.50 2.35 13.37
C ASN A 85 11.13 1.92 11.95
N THR A 86 10.91 0.62 11.77
CA THR A 86 10.49 0.04 10.48
C THR A 86 9.20 -0.73 10.69
N TYR A 87 8.24 -0.51 9.79
CA TYR A 87 6.89 -1.05 9.80
C TYR A 87 6.68 -1.90 8.54
N THR A 88 6.32 -3.16 8.70
CA THR A 88 6.23 -4.17 7.65
C THR A 88 4.95 -4.98 7.74
N MET A 89 4.42 -5.35 6.57
CA MET A 89 3.20 -6.17 6.51
C MET A 89 3.40 -7.53 7.19
N GLY A 90 2.42 -7.95 8.00
CA GLY A 90 2.43 -9.23 8.70
C GLY A 90 3.14 -9.19 10.06
N VAL A 91 3.83 -8.10 10.37
CA VAL A 91 4.38 -7.79 11.70
C VAL A 91 3.58 -6.66 12.34
N ASP A 92 3.34 -5.60 11.58
CA ASP A 92 2.71 -4.37 12.06
C ASP A 92 1.24 -4.28 11.66
N GLU A 93 0.46 -3.59 12.49
CA GLU A 93 -0.97 -3.38 12.29
C GLU A 93 -1.22 -2.15 11.43
N ILE A 94 -2.16 -2.29 10.50
CA ILE A 94 -2.70 -1.16 9.74
C ILE A 94 -3.85 -0.57 10.55
N VAL A 95 -3.70 0.65 11.04
CA VAL A 95 -4.80 1.41 11.65
C VAL A 95 -5.64 2.06 10.55
N ARG A 96 -4.97 2.61 9.53
CA ARG A 96 -5.61 3.26 8.40
C ARG A 96 -4.70 3.22 7.16
N PHE A 97 -5.28 2.95 6.00
CA PHE A 97 -4.55 2.97 4.73
C PHE A 97 -5.45 3.47 3.61
N GLU A 98 -5.61 4.77 3.54
CA GLU A 98 -6.52 5.44 2.60
C GLU A 98 -5.74 6.28 1.60
N VAL A 99 -6.16 6.21 0.34
CA VAL A 99 -5.58 7.00 -0.74
C VAL A 99 -6.67 7.60 -1.63
N ILE A 100 -6.35 8.72 -2.25
CA ILE A 100 -7.08 9.34 -3.36
C ILE A 100 -6.18 9.28 -4.58
N THR A 101 -6.71 8.85 -5.73
CA THR A 101 -5.93 8.78 -6.97
C THR A 101 -6.38 9.79 -8.01
N ASP A 102 -5.45 10.19 -8.87
CA ASP A 102 -5.72 11.02 -10.04
C ASP A 102 -6.24 10.18 -11.23
N ALA A 103 -6.36 10.83 -12.39
CA ALA A 103 -6.78 10.23 -13.66
C ALA A 103 -5.84 9.15 -14.20
N SER A 104 -4.66 8.98 -13.61
CA SER A 104 -3.63 8.03 -14.03
C SER A 104 -3.38 6.96 -12.96
N GLY A 105 -4.16 6.93 -11.87
CA GLY A 105 -3.97 6.01 -10.76
C GLY A 105 -2.78 6.36 -9.86
N ASN A 106 -2.21 7.57 -9.99
CA ASN A 106 -1.20 8.07 -9.07
C ASN A 106 -1.86 8.57 -7.80
N ILE A 107 -1.17 8.46 -6.67
CA ILE A 107 -1.66 8.98 -5.39
C ILE A 107 -1.62 10.51 -5.41
N ALA A 108 -2.79 11.13 -5.23
CA ALA A 108 -2.98 12.58 -5.13
C ALA A 108 -3.14 13.05 -3.67
N ASP A 109 -3.77 12.24 -2.82
CA ASP A 109 -3.96 12.48 -1.38
C ASP A 109 -3.90 11.14 -0.64
N TRP A 110 -3.56 11.15 0.65
CA TRP A 110 -3.42 9.93 1.44
C TRP A 110 -3.51 10.20 2.95
N THR A 111 -3.86 9.15 3.67
CA THR A 111 -3.54 8.99 5.09
C THR A 111 -3.17 7.53 5.33
N ILE A 112 -1.96 7.34 5.83
CA ILE A 112 -1.44 6.03 6.20
C ILE A 112 -1.04 6.12 7.67
N GLU A 113 -1.63 5.23 8.48
CA GLU A 113 -1.32 5.07 9.90
C GLU A 113 -1.01 3.60 10.17
N LEU A 114 0.22 3.36 10.60
CA LEU A 114 0.77 2.04 10.92
C LEU A 114 1.20 2.04 12.38
N GLN A 115 0.98 0.93 13.08
CA GLN A 115 1.41 0.81 14.45
C GLN A 115 2.01 -0.57 14.75
N ASN A 116 2.99 -0.56 15.63
CA ASN A 116 3.45 -1.75 16.32
C ASN A 116 2.98 -1.67 17.76
N ILE A 117 2.03 -2.53 18.13
CA ILE A 117 1.71 -2.73 19.53
C ILE A 117 2.24 -4.09 19.94
N ALA A 118 3.25 -4.09 20.81
CA ALA A 118 3.68 -5.31 21.49
C ALA A 118 2.62 -5.72 22.53
N VAL A 119 1.46 -6.23 22.10
CA VAL A 119 0.57 -6.99 22.98
C VAL A 119 0.10 -8.25 22.28
N PRO A 120 0.14 -9.42 22.95
CA PRO A 120 -0.69 -10.53 22.55
C PRO A 120 -2.15 -10.14 22.84
N ASN A 121 -2.82 -9.60 21.82
CA ASN A 121 -4.25 -9.72 21.55
C ASN A 121 -5.06 -10.51 22.61
N SER A 122 -5.53 -9.84 23.67
CA SER A 122 -6.86 -10.06 24.26
C SER A 122 -7.23 -8.98 25.28
N LEU A 123 -8.11 -8.05 24.85
CA LEU A 123 -9.21 -7.49 25.63
C LEU A 123 -8.92 -6.67 26.92
N ASN A 124 -7.77 -5.99 27.08
CA ASN A 124 -7.67 -5.00 28.16
C ASN A 124 -6.69 -3.84 27.82
N PRO A 125 -7.13 -2.56 27.76
CA PRO A 125 -6.26 -1.40 27.50
C PRO A 125 -5.40 -0.96 28.70
N PHE A 126 -5.21 -1.80 29.72
CA PHE A 126 -4.51 -1.49 30.98
C PHE A 126 -3.35 -2.47 31.24
N PHE A 127 -2.34 -2.53 30.37
CA PHE A 127 -1.14 -3.35 30.62
C PHE A 127 0.14 -2.52 30.81
N PRO A 128 1.05 -2.89 31.74
CA PRO A 128 2.14 -2.03 32.16
C PRO A 128 3.38 -1.92 31.28
N ASP A 129 3.60 -2.82 30.31
CA ASP A 129 4.97 -3.05 29.81
C ASP A 129 5.12 -2.91 28.29
N ASN A 130 4.19 -2.23 27.61
CA ASN A 130 4.18 -2.25 26.16
C ASN A 130 4.79 -0.98 25.58
N ASN A 131 5.91 -1.16 24.88
CA ASN A 131 6.36 -0.15 23.94
C ASN A 131 5.35 -0.08 22.79
N PHE A 132 4.96 1.14 22.45
CA PHE A 132 4.08 1.42 21.34
C PHE A 132 4.84 2.24 20.32
N LYS A 133 4.76 1.86 19.05
CA LYS A 133 5.36 2.60 17.94
C LYS A 133 4.28 2.90 16.94
N ARG A 134 4.29 4.12 16.40
CA ARG A 134 3.34 4.53 15.38
C ARG A 134 3.97 5.45 14.35
N LEU A 135 3.59 5.21 13.10
CA LEU A 135 3.92 6.04 11.96
C LEU A 135 2.64 6.59 11.36
N ILE A 136 2.61 7.90 11.13
CA ILE A 136 1.52 8.59 10.45
C ILE A 136 2.10 9.41 9.31
N THR A 137 1.60 9.23 8.10
CA THR A 137 1.83 10.16 6.98
C THR A 137 0.49 10.55 6.35
N ARG A 138 0.27 11.85 6.18
CA ARG A 138 -0.96 12.39 5.59
C ARG A 138 -0.71 13.67 4.82
N SER A 139 -1.46 13.84 3.73
CA SER A 139 -1.32 14.99 2.83
C SER A 139 -2.47 15.99 2.83
N GLY A 140 -3.58 15.66 3.50
CA GLY A 140 -4.74 16.51 3.64
C GLY A 140 -5.60 16.11 4.84
N PHE A 141 -6.71 16.85 5.01
CA PHE A 141 -7.82 16.38 5.81
C PHE A 141 -8.82 15.67 4.94
N PHE A 142 -9.31 14.53 5.42
CA PHE A 142 -10.57 14.02 4.95
C PHE A 142 -11.73 14.82 5.57
N ALA A 143 -12.89 14.76 4.91
CA ALA A 143 -14.08 15.48 5.36
C ALA A 143 -14.43 15.11 6.82
N GLY A 144 -14.37 16.10 7.71
CA GLY A 144 -14.74 15.96 9.13
C GLY A 144 -13.57 15.98 10.12
N GLU A 145 -12.32 16.02 9.66
CA GLU A 145 -11.15 16.06 10.54
C GLU A 145 -10.69 17.49 10.88
N VAL A 146 -10.06 17.65 12.06
CA VAL A 146 -9.60 18.95 12.61
C VAL A 146 -8.11 18.85 12.99
N GLY A 147 -7.29 19.88 12.68
CA GLY A 147 -5.86 19.97 13.08
C GLY A 147 -4.92 20.55 12.00
N THR A 148 -3.72 19.99 11.82
CA THR A 148 -2.81 20.29 10.69
C THR A 148 -2.96 19.28 9.54
N PRO A 149 -3.33 19.70 8.31
CA PRO A 149 -3.70 18.78 7.22
C PRO A 149 -2.52 17.98 6.64
N LYS A 150 -1.30 18.51 6.76
CA LYS A 150 -0.07 17.93 6.19
C LYS A 150 0.86 17.55 7.32
N TRP A 151 1.11 16.26 7.50
CA TRP A 151 1.80 15.75 8.69
C TRP A 151 2.48 14.41 8.41
N ASP A 152 3.81 14.35 8.60
CA ASP A 152 4.57 13.12 8.80
C ASP A 152 5.01 13.01 10.27
N GLN A 153 4.77 11.87 10.90
CA GLN A 153 5.07 11.59 12.31
C GLN A 153 5.61 10.18 12.51
N GLY A 154 6.75 10.08 13.18
CA GLY A 154 7.14 8.88 13.91
C GLY A 154 6.94 9.13 15.40
N ILE A 155 6.33 8.18 16.11
CA ILE A 155 6.17 8.23 17.56
C ILE A 155 6.62 6.90 18.15
N GLU A 156 7.39 6.96 19.22
CA GLU A 156 7.71 5.82 20.06
C GLU A 156 7.40 6.17 21.52
N LEU A 157 6.66 5.30 22.19
CA LEU A 157 6.33 5.44 23.60
C LEU A 157 6.97 4.29 24.38
N ALA A 158 7.62 4.64 25.47
CA ALA A 158 8.12 3.67 26.44
C ALA A 158 7.35 3.81 27.75
N CYS A 159 6.74 2.71 28.19
CA CYS A 159 6.20 2.62 29.53
C CYS A 159 7.37 2.34 30.48
N THR A 160 7.72 3.32 31.32
CA THR A 160 8.78 3.20 32.33
C THR A 160 8.14 3.30 33.71
N GLU A 161 8.36 2.26 34.54
CA GLU A 161 7.97 2.08 35.96
C GLU A 161 6.64 1.34 36.25
N PRO A 162 6.57 0.57 37.37
CA PRO A 162 5.86 -0.72 37.48
C PRO A 162 4.33 -0.62 37.54
N THR A 163 3.78 0.59 37.52
CA THR A 163 2.34 0.85 37.49
C THR A 163 1.76 0.89 36.09
N GLY A 164 2.59 0.89 35.05
CA GLY A 164 2.12 0.84 33.68
C GLY A 164 1.59 2.15 33.14
N CYS A 165 1.47 2.20 31.81
CA CYS A 165 0.78 3.28 31.11
C CYS A 165 -0.73 3.21 31.36
N VAL A 166 -1.16 3.61 32.55
CA VAL A 166 -2.58 3.65 32.93
C VAL A 166 -3.16 5.00 32.54
N GLY A 167 -3.86 5.05 31.40
CA GLY A 167 -4.48 6.25 30.84
C GLY A 167 -3.56 7.05 29.90
N PHE A 168 -4.12 8.04 29.18
CA PHE A 168 -3.41 8.91 28.21
C PHE A 168 -2.32 9.83 28.83
N ASN A 169 -1.87 9.56 30.06
CA ASN A 169 -0.75 10.26 30.69
C ASN A 169 0.56 9.59 30.26
N PHE A 170 0.94 9.83 29.02
CA PHE A 170 2.20 9.39 28.46
C PHE A 170 3.34 10.20 29.10
N ALA A 171 4.00 9.65 30.11
CA ALA A 171 5.09 10.37 30.79
C ALA A 171 6.36 10.44 29.95
N ASN A 172 6.56 9.50 29.02
CA ASN A 172 7.76 9.42 28.18
C ASN A 172 7.39 9.02 26.76
N TRP A 173 7.70 9.89 25.80
CA TRP A 173 7.60 9.61 24.38
C TRP A 173 8.78 10.24 23.65
N ASP A 174 9.06 9.67 22.49
CA ASP A 174 9.87 10.25 21.45
C ASP A 174 8.99 10.50 20.23
N GLU A 175 9.23 11.61 19.54
CA GLU A 175 8.49 12.05 18.38
C GLU A 175 9.42 12.74 17.39
N GLY A 176 9.41 12.25 16.16
CA GLY A 176 9.92 12.95 14.99
C GLY A 176 8.74 13.44 14.16
N ARG A 177 8.63 14.75 13.93
CA ARG A 177 7.49 15.35 13.24
C ARG A 177 7.87 16.37 12.20
N ARG A 178 7.10 16.37 11.11
CA ARG A 178 7.09 17.39 10.06
C ARG A 178 5.65 17.83 9.82
N THR A 179 5.41 19.15 9.80
CA THR A 179 4.07 19.70 9.49
C THR A 179 4.08 20.69 8.34
N GLY A 180 2.92 20.88 7.72
CA GLY A 180 2.73 21.93 6.70
C GLY A 180 3.31 21.61 5.32
N ALA A 181 4.01 20.49 5.16
CA ALA A 181 4.55 20.03 3.90
C ALA A 181 4.51 18.49 3.82
N ASN A 182 4.33 17.97 2.62
CA ASN A 182 4.28 16.53 2.35
C ASN A 182 5.53 16.09 1.61
N GLY A 183 5.82 14.80 1.69
CA GLY A 183 6.65 14.12 0.71
C GLY A 183 6.00 13.98 -0.66
N SER A 184 6.59 13.11 -1.47
CA SER A 184 6.11 12.77 -2.80
C SER A 184 5.99 11.27 -2.96
N TRP A 185 5.02 10.85 -3.78
CA TRP A 185 4.90 9.49 -4.26
C TRP A 185 5.51 9.33 -5.64
N ALA A 186 6.18 8.20 -5.86
CA ALA A 186 6.52 7.67 -7.17
C ALA A 186 5.80 6.34 -7.36
N VAL A 187 5.40 6.04 -8.60
CA VAL A 187 4.82 4.74 -8.97
C VAL A 187 5.72 4.07 -10.00
N ASP A 188 6.07 2.82 -9.73
CA ASP A 188 6.75 1.94 -10.68
C ASP A 188 5.83 0.76 -11.01
N PRO A 189 5.16 0.77 -12.18
CA PRO A 189 4.41 -0.39 -12.64
C PRO A 189 5.41 -1.48 -13.05
N THR A 190 5.47 -2.59 -12.30
CA THR A 190 6.26 -3.73 -12.74
C THR A 190 5.65 -4.29 -14.02
N PRO A 191 6.43 -4.45 -15.11
CA PRO A 191 5.86 -4.88 -16.38
C PRO A 191 5.21 -6.25 -16.21
N ALA A 192 3.93 -6.34 -16.59
CA ALA A 192 3.24 -7.61 -16.54
C ALA A 192 3.99 -8.62 -17.41
N VAL A 193 4.41 -9.74 -16.84
CA VAL A 193 5.06 -10.81 -17.61
C VAL A 193 4.05 -11.26 -18.67
N PRO A 194 4.34 -11.11 -19.97
CA PRO A 194 3.42 -11.57 -21.00
C PRO A 194 3.22 -13.07 -20.81
N LEU A 195 1.95 -13.51 -20.74
CA LEU A 195 1.66 -14.94 -20.81
C LEU A 195 2.40 -15.50 -22.04
N PRO A 196 3.14 -16.60 -21.92
CA PRO A 196 3.84 -17.16 -23.07
C PRO A 196 2.83 -17.38 -24.18
N ALA A 197 3.13 -16.86 -25.37
CA ALA A 197 2.28 -16.98 -26.57
C ALA A 197 1.97 -18.44 -26.97
N GLY A 198 2.51 -19.42 -26.24
CA GLY A 198 2.23 -20.84 -26.39
C GLY A 198 0.75 -21.22 -26.25
N LEU A 199 -0.06 -20.52 -25.44
CA LEU A 199 -1.49 -20.84 -25.28
C LEU A 199 -2.32 -20.64 -26.56
N PRO A 200 -2.29 -19.46 -27.23
CA PRO A 200 -2.99 -19.30 -28.50
C PRO A 200 -2.39 -20.17 -29.62
N ILE A 201 -1.08 -20.46 -29.60
CA ILE A 201 -0.43 -21.37 -30.56
C ILE A 201 -0.89 -22.82 -30.36
N LEU A 202 -0.99 -23.30 -29.11
CA LEU A 202 -1.53 -24.63 -28.81
C LEU A 202 -3.00 -24.74 -29.19
N ALA A 203 -3.81 -23.72 -28.88
CA ALA A 203 -5.23 -23.71 -29.23
C ALA A 203 -5.45 -23.75 -30.75
N SER A 204 -4.66 -22.99 -31.52
CA SER A 204 -4.72 -23.01 -32.98
C SER A 204 -4.16 -24.30 -33.59
N ALA A 205 -3.09 -24.87 -33.02
CA ALA A 205 -2.56 -26.18 -33.45
C ALA A 205 -3.57 -27.32 -33.19
N LEU A 206 -4.25 -27.32 -32.04
CA LEU A 206 -5.27 -28.30 -31.71
C LEU A 206 -6.52 -28.17 -32.58
N LEU A 207 -6.95 -26.94 -32.89
CA LEU A 207 -8.02 -26.68 -33.87
C LEU A 207 -7.62 -27.15 -35.28
N GLY A 208 -6.40 -26.87 -35.71
CA GLY A 208 -5.85 -27.35 -36.99
C GLY A 208 -5.84 -28.87 -37.10
N LEU A 209 -5.40 -29.56 -36.04
CA LEU A 209 -5.39 -31.02 -35.96
C LEU A 209 -6.81 -31.61 -35.94
N GLY A 210 -7.75 -30.98 -35.24
CA GLY A 210 -9.17 -31.39 -35.22
C GLY A 210 -9.83 -31.29 -36.60
N LEU A 211 -9.53 -30.24 -37.36
CA LEU A 211 -10.02 -30.05 -38.73
C LEU A 211 -9.40 -31.05 -39.72
N LEU A 212 -8.12 -31.41 -39.54
CA LEU A 212 -7.46 -32.43 -40.35
C LEU A 212 -8.03 -33.85 -40.09
N ARG A 213 -8.39 -34.17 -38.84
CA ARG A 213 -9.00 -35.47 -38.49
C ARG A 213 -10.39 -35.67 -39.08
N ARG A 214 -11.16 -34.60 -39.32
CA ARG A 214 -12.50 -34.67 -39.94
C ARG A 214 -12.48 -34.83 -41.47
N ARG A 215 -11.32 -34.64 -42.12
CA ARG A 215 -11.17 -34.75 -43.58
C ARG A 215 -10.63 -36.11 -44.06
N ARG A 216 -10.31 -37.02 -43.15
CA ARG A 216 -10.04 -38.44 -43.43
C ARG A 216 -11.23 -39.26 -43.00
#